data_AF-A0A945JVP6-F1
#
_entry.id   AF-A0A945JVP6-F1
#
_cell.length_a   1.000
_cell.length_b   1.000
_cell.length_c   1.000
_cell.angle_alpha   90.00
_cell.angle_beta   90.00
_cell.angle_gamma   90.00
#
_symmetry.space_group_name_H-M   'P 1'
#
loop_
_entity.id
_entity.type
_entity.pdbx_description
1 polymer ?
#
loop_
_entity_poly.entity_id
_entity_poly.type
_entity_poly.pdbx_seq_one_letter_code
_entity_poly.pdbx_strand_id
1 'polypeptide(L)'
;MADDVSPNLALAATTISTETGSGERKVRAYWELGRLLHEQLGDRAAYGQGSVASLAKRLHLLPRTLYRARLFYQRLPNLTTWSGLTWSHCRVLITLEQDEDRQNLVVQTREQGWSVRQLQAQVRLREKGSAPPRRGRLWTYRLLPTRKELDLGFGVHLAIAALGPLTQRAHRLLDTTSQSMIVELAMTEQGTDLRPVWGAAQQRLYTYRLTDPQILADGQFVGRVELGPHVAQRMRLTLTGVPELDAPKRKRLARILEQMQLAICVDEPGPAAQVDLFGHSHGAATGQQILADGQHINSLLQSPPSA
;
A
#
# COMPACT_ATOMS: atom_id res chain seq x y z
N MET A 1 -5.88 -5.16 -51.13
CA MET A 1 -6.40 -6.51 -51.41
C MET A 1 -6.90 -7.06 -50.08
N ALA A 2 -8.20 -7.34 -49.99
CA ALA A 2 -8.98 -7.79 -48.82
C ALA A 2 -8.88 -6.92 -47.55
N ASP A 3 -9.38 -5.69 -47.66
CA ASP A 3 -9.49 -4.73 -46.55
C ASP A 3 -10.92 -4.76 -45.95
N ASP A 4 -11.47 -5.95 -45.77
CA ASP A 4 -12.83 -6.14 -45.25
C ASP A 4 -12.78 -6.30 -43.72
N VAL A 5 -13.62 -5.56 -42.99
CA VAL A 5 -13.70 -5.77 -41.53
C VAL A 5 -14.28 -7.16 -41.35
N SER A 6 -13.56 -8.05 -40.64
CA SER A 6 -14.10 -9.38 -40.32
C SER A 6 -15.54 -9.22 -39.79
N PRO A 7 -16.54 -9.94 -40.33
CA PRO A 7 -17.94 -9.80 -39.91
C PRO A 7 -18.11 -9.89 -38.38
N ASN A 8 -17.26 -10.69 -37.74
CA ASN A 8 -17.21 -10.86 -36.28
C ASN A 8 -16.76 -9.60 -35.53
N LEU A 9 -15.85 -8.80 -36.08
CA LEU A 9 -15.42 -7.52 -35.50
C LEU A 9 -16.54 -6.48 -35.55
N ALA A 10 -17.25 -6.40 -36.69
CA ALA A 10 -18.38 -5.50 -36.86
C ALA A 10 -19.54 -5.87 -35.91
N LEU A 11 -19.82 -7.17 -35.75
CA LEU A 11 -20.82 -7.67 -34.81
C LEU A 11 -20.48 -7.33 -33.35
N ALA A 12 -19.23 -7.54 -32.94
CA ALA A 12 -18.76 -7.19 -31.60
C ALA A 12 -18.86 -5.67 -31.33
N ALA A 13 -18.44 -4.84 -32.28
CA ALA A 13 -18.53 -3.38 -32.18
C ALA A 13 -19.98 -2.87 -32.10
N THR A 14 -20.87 -3.49 -32.86
CA THR A 14 -22.31 -3.18 -32.84
C THR A 14 -22.90 -3.51 -31.48
N THR A 15 -22.61 -4.70 -30.94
CA THR A 15 -23.06 -5.12 -29.60
C THR A 15 -22.59 -4.17 -28.50
N ILE A 16 -21.34 -3.70 -28.57
CA ILE A 16 -20.79 -2.72 -27.64
C ILE A 16 -21.55 -1.39 -27.66
N SER A 17 -22.01 -0.98 -28.85
CA SER A 17 -22.67 0.31 -29.08
C SER A 17 -24.17 0.28 -28.75
N THR A 18 -24.84 -0.86 -28.95
CA THR A 18 -26.29 -1.00 -28.73
C THR A 18 -26.64 -1.39 -27.29
N GLU A 19 -25.75 -2.11 -26.58
CA GLU A 19 -26.02 -2.47 -25.19
C GLU A 19 -25.71 -1.32 -24.23
N THR A 20 -26.75 -0.69 -23.70
CA THR A 20 -26.67 0.35 -22.66
C THR A 20 -26.49 -0.22 -21.23
N GLY A 21 -26.80 -1.50 -21.00
CA GLY A 21 -26.67 -2.17 -19.69
C GLY A 21 -25.26 -2.69 -19.35
N SER A 22 -25.04 -3.13 -18.10
CA SER A 22 -23.78 -3.73 -17.65
C SER A 22 -23.75 -5.27 -17.74
N GLY A 23 -24.57 -5.85 -18.62
CA GLY A 23 -24.80 -7.29 -18.71
C GLY A 23 -23.61 -8.10 -19.27
N GLU A 24 -23.68 -9.41 -19.11
CA GLU A 24 -22.64 -10.38 -19.54
C GLU A 24 -22.34 -10.34 -21.04
N ARG A 25 -23.35 -10.04 -21.87
CA ARG A 25 -23.18 -9.90 -23.32
C ARG A 25 -22.22 -8.77 -23.68
N LYS A 26 -22.28 -7.65 -22.97
CA LYS A 26 -21.42 -6.49 -23.22
C LYS A 26 -19.97 -6.78 -22.88
N VAL A 27 -19.70 -7.39 -21.73
CA VAL A 27 -18.32 -7.78 -21.34
C VAL A 27 -17.77 -8.83 -22.30
N ARG A 28 -18.59 -9.79 -22.74
CA ARG A 28 -18.21 -10.78 -23.76
C ARG A 28 -17.88 -10.13 -25.10
N ALA A 29 -18.67 -9.14 -25.54
CA ALA A 29 -18.39 -8.40 -26.76
C ALA A 29 -17.05 -7.64 -26.69
N TYR A 30 -16.73 -7.04 -25.55
CA TYR A 30 -15.41 -6.42 -25.32
C TYR A 30 -14.27 -7.44 -25.36
N TRP A 31 -14.48 -8.62 -24.78
CA TRP A 31 -13.48 -9.70 -24.78
C TRP A 31 -13.23 -10.24 -26.19
N GLU A 32 -14.31 -10.53 -26.94
CA GLU A 32 -14.22 -11.01 -28.33
C GLU A 32 -13.58 -9.97 -29.26
N LEU A 33 -13.93 -8.69 -29.09
CA LEU A 33 -13.26 -7.60 -29.79
C LEU A 33 -11.76 -7.61 -29.48
N GLY A 34 -11.39 -7.79 -28.22
CA GLY A 34 -9.99 -7.89 -27.79
C GLY A 34 -9.25 -9.08 -28.41
N ARG A 35 -9.88 -10.26 -28.44
CA ARG A 35 -9.36 -11.48 -29.06
C ARG A 35 -9.10 -11.29 -30.55
N LEU A 36 -10.11 -10.81 -31.28
CA LEU A 36 -10.02 -10.58 -32.73
C LEU A 36 -8.96 -9.53 -33.06
N LEU A 37 -8.86 -8.46 -32.26
CA LEU A 37 -7.79 -7.46 -32.41
C LEU A 37 -6.41 -8.06 -32.17
N HIS A 38 -6.27 -8.95 -31.19
CA HIS A 38 -5.00 -9.62 -30.88
C HIS A 38 -4.61 -10.60 -32.00
N GLU A 39 -5.55 -11.39 -32.52
CA GLU A 39 -5.35 -12.32 -33.64
C GLU A 39 -4.97 -11.59 -34.94
N GLN A 40 -5.64 -10.48 -35.25
CA GLN A 40 -5.39 -9.72 -36.48
C GLN A 40 -4.10 -8.89 -36.45
N LEU A 41 -3.72 -8.37 -35.29
CA LEU A 41 -2.56 -7.46 -35.16
C LEU A 41 -1.29 -8.18 -34.67
N GLY A 42 -1.41 -9.40 -34.15
CA GLY A 42 -0.31 -10.18 -33.56
C GLY A 42 0.32 -9.54 -32.31
N ASP A 43 1.41 -10.16 -31.85
CA ASP A 43 2.20 -9.69 -30.68
C ASP A 43 3.11 -8.51 -31.01
N ARG A 44 3.56 -8.41 -32.27
CA ARG A 44 4.48 -7.36 -32.71
C ARG A 44 3.69 -6.10 -33.03
N ALA A 45 3.69 -5.15 -32.11
CA ALA A 45 3.25 -3.77 -32.33
C ALA A 45 4.16 -3.00 -33.31
N ALA A 46 4.43 -3.57 -34.48
CA ALA A 46 5.17 -2.95 -35.58
C ALA A 46 4.23 -2.35 -36.64
N TYR A 47 2.93 -2.63 -36.60
CA TYR A 47 1.93 -1.89 -37.39
C TYR A 47 1.38 -0.72 -36.54
N GLY A 48 1.90 0.48 -36.85
CA GLY A 48 1.86 1.67 -36.00
C GLY A 48 0.47 2.22 -35.65
N GLN A 49 0.45 3.20 -34.74
CA GLN A 49 -0.71 3.91 -34.19
C GLN A 49 -1.78 4.35 -35.22
N GLY A 50 -1.41 4.51 -36.50
CA GLY A 50 -2.35 4.79 -37.59
C GLY A 50 -3.35 3.66 -37.89
N SER A 51 -2.98 2.39 -37.66
CA SER A 51 -3.83 1.22 -37.93
C SER A 51 -5.02 1.14 -36.96
N VAL A 52 -4.78 1.33 -35.67
CA VAL A 52 -5.82 1.32 -34.63
C VAL A 52 -6.77 2.49 -34.79
N ALA A 53 -6.27 3.69 -35.13
CA ALA A 53 -7.11 4.86 -35.35
C ALA A 53 -8.05 4.69 -36.56
N SER A 54 -7.55 4.15 -37.67
CA SER A 54 -8.35 3.83 -38.86
C SER A 54 -9.42 2.77 -38.55
N LEU A 55 -9.04 1.69 -37.84
CA LEU A 55 -9.96 0.63 -37.46
C LEU A 55 -11.04 1.13 -36.49
N ALA A 56 -10.70 1.97 -35.53
CA ALA A 56 -11.66 2.61 -34.62
C ALA A 56 -12.69 3.43 -35.40
N LYS A 57 -12.25 4.23 -36.38
CA LYS A 57 -13.13 5.03 -37.24
C LYS A 57 -14.11 4.13 -38.00
N ARG A 58 -13.63 3.02 -38.58
CA ARG A 58 -14.47 2.04 -39.30
C ARG A 58 -15.49 1.35 -38.41
N LEU A 59 -15.11 1.04 -37.17
CA LEU A 59 -15.98 0.38 -36.19
C LEU A 59 -16.89 1.38 -35.45
N HIS A 60 -16.80 2.68 -35.75
CA HIS A 60 -17.47 3.75 -35.01
C HIS A 60 -17.18 3.73 -33.49
N LEU A 61 -15.98 3.28 -33.12
CA LEU A 61 -15.49 3.23 -31.74
C LEU A 61 -14.35 4.21 -31.53
N LEU A 62 -14.08 4.57 -30.27
CA LEU A 62 -12.91 5.37 -29.94
C LEU A 62 -11.66 4.48 -29.94
N PRO A 63 -10.47 4.98 -30.37
CA PRO A 63 -9.22 4.21 -30.32
C PRO A 63 -8.93 3.63 -28.93
N ARG A 64 -9.17 4.41 -27.86
CA ARG A 64 -9.05 3.96 -26.46
C ARG A 64 -9.89 2.73 -26.13
N THR A 65 -11.02 2.55 -26.80
CA THR A 65 -11.93 1.42 -26.62
C THR A 65 -11.28 0.15 -27.17
N LEU A 66 -10.68 0.23 -28.36
CA LEU A 66 -9.94 -0.87 -28.97
C LEU A 66 -8.71 -1.25 -28.11
N TYR A 67 -7.95 -0.27 -27.63
CA TYR A 67 -6.82 -0.53 -26.72
C TYR A 67 -7.25 -1.25 -25.45
N ARG A 68 -8.34 -0.82 -24.80
CA ARG A 68 -8.87 -1.48 -23.60
C ARG A 68 -9.40 -2.88 -23.87
N ALA A 69 -10.08 -3.09 -25.00
CA ALA A 69 -10.56 -4.41 -25.41
C ALA A 69 -9.39 -5.38 -25.61
N ARG A 70 -8.33 -4.94 -26.32
CA ARG A 70 -7.12 -5.73 -26.52
C ARG A 70 -6.43 -6.06 -25.19
N LEU A 71 -6.23 -5.06 -24.33
CA LEU A 71 -5.63 -5.26 -23.00
C LEU A 71 -6.46 -6.22 -22.14
N PHE A 72 -7.79 -6.15 -22.26
CA PHE A 72 -8.68 -7.05 -21.56
C PHE A 72 -8.46 -8.52 -21.95
N TYR A 73 -8.40 -8.82 -23.25
CA TYR A 73 -8.08 -10.17 -23.72
C TYR A 73 -6.69 -10.62 -23.25
N GLN A 74 -5.68 -9.76 -23.34
CA GLN A 74 -4.31 -10.10 -22.94
C GLN A 74 -4.17 -10.39 -21.44
N ARG A 75 -4.84 -9.63 -20.58
CA ARG A 75 -4.70 -9.74 -19.12
C ARG A 75 -5.69 -10.71 -18.47
N LEU A 76 -6.81 -10.97 -19.14
CA LEU A 76 -7.88 -11.88 -18.69
C LEU A 76 -8.34 -12.77 -19.86
N PRO A 77 -7.46 -13.65 -20.39
CA PRO A 77 -7.77 -14.48 -21.56
C PRO A 77 -8.80 -15.59 -21.26
N ASN A 78 -8.92 -16.04 -20.02
CA ASN A 78 -9.81 -17.14 -19.70
C ASN A 78 -11.24 -16.64 -19.43
N LEU A 79 -12.21 -17.15 -20.20
CA LEU A 79 -13.64 -16.84 -20.08
C LEU A 79 -14.17 -17.06 -18.65
N THR A 80 -13.71 -18.12 -17.99
CA THR A 80 -14.10 -18.45 -16.60
C THR A 80 -13.67 -17.36 -15.62
N THR A 81 -12.53 -16.72 -15.85
CA THR A 81 -11.93 -15.73 -14.93
C THR A 81 -12.80 -14.49 -14.79
N TRP A 82 -13.46 -14.01 -15.84
CA TRP A 82 -14.30 -12.81 -15.76
C TRP A 82 -15.81 -13.10 -15.78
N SER A 83 -16.22 -14.37 -15.80
CA SER A 83 -17.62 -14.75 -15.68
C SER A 83 -18.26 -14.18 -14.39
N GLY A 84 -19.46 -13.59 -14.52
CA GLY A 84 -20.13 -12.86 -13.44
C GLY A 84 -19.63 -11.44 -13.17
N LEU A 85 -18.57 -10.97 -13.85
CA LEU A 85 -18.08 -9.60 -13.73
C LEU A 85 -18.61 -8.71 -14.86
N THR A 86 -18.99 -7.48 -14.52
CA THR A 86 -19.36 -6.48 -15.53
C THR A 86 -18.12 -5.88 -16.20
N TRP A 87 -18.29 -5.26 -17.37
CA TRP A 87 -17.20 -4.55 -18.05
C TRP A 87 -16.52 -3.51 -17.16
N SER A 88 -17.27 -2.84 -16.28
CA SER A 88 -16.71 -1.85 -15.35
C SER A 88 -15.77 -2.48 -14.32
N HIS A 89 -16.04 -3.70 -13.85
CA HIS A 89 -15.10 -4.44 -12.99
C HIS A 89 -13.85 -4.81 -13.78
N CYS A 90 -14.03 -5.41 -14.97
CA CYS A 90 -12.91 -5.81 -15.83
C CYS A 90 -11.99 -4.63 -16.15
N ARG A 91 -12.55 -3.45 -16.41
CA ARG A 91 -11.79 -2.21 -16.64
C ARG A 91 -10.90 -1.80 -15.48
N VAL A 92 -11.29 -2.08 -14.24
CA VAL A 92 -10.46 -1.80 -13.05
C VAL A 92 -9.39 -2.88 -12.92
N LEU A 93 -9.74 -4.14 -13.17
CA LEU A 93 -8.80 -5.26 -13.04
C LEU A 93 -7.66 -5.22 -14.07
N ILE A 94 -7.94 -4.80 -15.31
CA ILE A 94 -6.93 -4.76 -16.38
C ILE A 94 -5.89 -3.66 -16.19
N THR A 95 -6.10 -2.71 -15.28
CA THR A 95 -5.08 -1.68 -14.95
C THR A 95 -4.02 -2.18 -14.00
N LEU A 96 -4.24 -3.35 -13.37
CA LEU A 96 -3.28 -3.95 -12.45
C LEU A 96 -2.16 -4.65 -13.22
N GLU A 97 -0.92 -4.21 -12.98
CA GLU A 97 0.25 -4.75 -13.65
C GLU A 97 0.61 -6.15 -13.16
N GLN A 98 0.45 -6.41 -11.85
CA GLN A 98 0.75 -7.69 -11.21
C GLN A 98 -0.36 -8.72 -11.45
N ASP A 99 0.01 -9.87 -12.01
CA ASP A 99 -0.93 -10.91 -12.40
C ASP A 99 -1.58 -11.61 -11.20
N GLU A 100 -0.83 -11.83 -10.12
CA GLU A 100 -1.32 -12.44 -8.89
C GLU A 100 -2.37 -11.55 -8.20
N ASP A 101 -2.11 -10.25 -8.09
CA ASP A 101 -3.06 -9.30 -7.51
C ASP A 101 -4.37 -9.25 -8.28
N ARG A 102 -4.27 -9.26 -9.62
CA ARG A 102 -5.43 -9.26 -10.50
C ARG A 102 -6.27 -10.52 -10.33
N GLN A 103 -5.64 -11.70 -10.27
CA GLN A 103 -6.35 -12.97 -10.06
C GLN A 103 -7.03 -13.02 -8.68
N ASN A 104 -6.32 -12.59 -7.63
CA ASN A 104 -6.88 -12.55 -6.28
C ASN A 104 -8.08 -11.60 -6.18
N LEU A 105 -8.00 -10.41 -6.78
CA LEU A 105 -9.11 -9.46 -6.79
C LEU A 105 -10.29 -9.95 -7.61
N VAL A 106 -10.07 -10.69 -8.71
CA VAL A 106 -11.13 -11.35 -9.48
C VAL A 106 -11.93 -12.30 -8.58
N VAL A 107 -11.23 -13.21 -7.90
CA VAL A 107 -11.85 -14.23 -7.03
C VAL A 107 -12.64 -13.54 -5.91
N GLN A 108 -12.01 -12.60 -5.20
CA GLN A 108 -12.65 -11.88 -4.10
C GLN A 108 -13.86 -11.05 -4.55
N THR A 109 -13.77 -10.37 -5.70
CA THR A 109 -14.89 -9.60 -6.25
C THR A 109 -16.10 -10.49 -6.50
N ARG A 110 -15.86 -11.71 -7.01
CA ARG A 110 -16.91 -12.68 -7.31
C ARG A 110 -17.50 -13.29 -6.05
N GLU A 111 -16.66 -13.79 -5.14
CA GLU A 111 -17.10 -14.47 -3.91
C GLU A 111 -17.85 -13.52 -2.99
N GLN A 112 -17.42 -12.26 -2.89
CA GLN A 112 -17.99 -11.27 -1.98
C GLN A 112 -19.03 -10.36 -2.66
N GLY A 113 -19.29 -10.54 -3.96
CA GLY A 113 -20.24 -9.73 -4.71
C GLY A 113 -19.92 -8.23 -4.71
N TRP A 114 -18.65 -7.86 -4.77
CA TRP A 114 -18.24 -6.46 -4.68
C TRP A 114 -18.78 -5.63 -5.84
N SER A 115 -19.28 -4.44 -5.52
CA SER A 115 -19.52 -3.39 -6.51
C SER A 115 -18.21 -2.83 -7.07
N VAL A 116 -18.28 -2.16 -8.22
CA VAL A 116 -17.13 -1.49 -8.85
C VAL A 116 -16.45 -0.52 -7.88
N ARG A 117 -17.23 0.17 -7.04
CA ARG A 117 -16.71 1.11 -6.03
C ARG A 117 -15.93 0.39 -4.94
N GLN A 118 -16.41 -0.76 -4.46
CA GLN A 118 -15.70 -1.59 -3.48
C GLN A 118 -14.42 -2.16 -4.07
N LEU A 119 -14.45 -2.69 -5.31
CA LEU A 119 -13.25 -3.13 -6.01
C LEU A 119 -12.22 -2.00 -6.16
N GLN A 120 -12.64 -0.80 -6.57
CA GLN A 120 -11.75 0.36 -6.65
C GLN A 120 -11.14 0.75 -5.29
N ALA A 121 -11.89 0.63 -4.20
CA ALA A 121 -11.37 0.87 -2.87
C ALA A 121 -10.29 -0.16 -2.48
N GLN A 122 -10.51 -1.44 -2.82
CA GLN A 122 -9.54 -2.52 -2.58
C GLN A 122 -8.28 -2.36 -3.44
N VAL A 123 -8.43 -1.96 -4.70
CA VAL A 123 -7.27 -1.61 -5.55
C VAL A 123 -6.47 -0.47 -4.92
N ARG A 124 -7.12 0.61 -4.49
CA ARG A 124 -6.44 1.73 -3.82
C ARG A 124 -5.75 1.31 -2.51
N LEU A 125 -6.34 0.38 -1.77
CA LEU A 125 -5.76 -0.16 -0.54
C LEU A 125 -4.50 -0.97 -0.84
N ARG A 126 -4.52 -1.80 -1.89
CA ARG A 126 -3.36 -2.58 -2.34
C ARG A 126 -2.28 -1.73 -2.98
N GLU A 127 -2.64 -0.71 -3.76
CA GLU A 127 -1.69 0.28 -4.31
C GLU A 127 -0.99 1.06 -3.19
N LYS A 128 -1.69 1.39 -2.09
CA LYS A 128 -1.06 1.91 -0.87
C LYS A 128 -0.09 0.91 -0.22
N GLY A 129 -0.32 -0.39 -0.39
CA GLY A 129 0.59 -1.46 0.04
C GLY A 129 1.74 -1.77 -0.94
N SER A 130 1.72 -1.24 -2.17
CA SER A 130 2.73 -1.49 -3.22
C SER A 130 3.86 -0.44 -3.24
N ALA A 131 3.61 0.76 -2.73
CA ALA A 131 4.70 1.68 -2.40
C ALA A 131 5.60 1.03 -1.33
N PRO A 132 6.94 1.18 -1.39
CA PRO A 132 7.79 0.69 -0.32
C PRO A 132 7.26 1.25 1.00
N PRO A 133 7.11 0.39 2.02
CA PRO A 133 6.47 0.78 3.27
C PRO A 133 7.23 1.97 3.84
N ARG A 134 6.49 3.03 4.19
CA ARG A 134 7.09 4.29 4.63
C ARG A 134 7.80 4.03 5.96
N ARG A 135 9.12 4.11 5.93
CA ARG A 135 9.98 4.00 7.11
C ARG A 135 10.21 5.38 7.68
N GLY A 136 10.07 5.51 8.99
CA GLY A 136 10.49 6.70 9.71
C GLY A 136 11.86 6.53 10.36
N ARG A 137 12.24 7.51 11.18
CA ARG A 137 13.46 7.49 11.97
C ARG A 137 13.09 7.47 13.45
N LEU A 138 13.76 6.61 14.23
CA LEU A 138 13.60 6.62 15.68
C LEU A 138 14.02 7.96 16.27
N TRP A 139 13.54 8.20 17.49
CA TRP A 139 13.89 9.37 18.27
C TRP A 139 13.56 10.70 17.56
N THR A 140 12.62 10.66 16.62
CA THR A 140 12.23 11.82 15.82
C THR A 140 10.84 12.27 16.26
N TYR A 141 10.74 13.50 16.74
CA TYR A 141 9.53 14.02 17.38
C TYR A 141 9.17 15.39 16.85
N ARG A 142 7.91 15.76 17.06
CA ARG A 142 7.48 17.14 16.84
C ARG A 142 7.80 17.97 18.07
N LEU A 143 8.65 18.97 17.90
CA LEU A 143 8.93 20.00 18.89
C LEU A 143 7.79 21.02 18.90
N LEU A 144 7.28 21.30 20.10
CA LEU A 144 6.29 22.33 20.40
C LEU A 144 6.99 23.43 21.23
N PRO A 145 7.66 24.41 20.58
CA PRO A 145 8.54 25.34 21.27
C PRO A 145 7.81 26.24 22.28
N THR A 146 6.58 26.67 21.97
CA THR A 146 5.76 27.50 22.86
C THR A 146 5.44 26.79 24.18
N ARG A 147 5.26 25.46 24.15
CA ARG A 147 4.99 24.65 25.34
C ARG A 147 6.27 24.09 25.97
N LYS A 148 7.40 24.17 25.25
CA LYS A 148 8.66 23.48 25.59
C LYS A 148 8.45 21.98 25.80
N GLU A 149 7.79 21.35 24.84
CA GLU A 149 7.43 19.93 24.85
C GLU A 149 7.79 19.25 23.53
N LEU A 150 7.99 17.93 23.60
CA LEU A 150 8.01 17.03 22.44
C LEU A 150 6.69 16.25 22.41
N ASP A 151 6.05 16.21 21.25
CA ASP A 151 4.92 15.31 21.00
C ASP A 151 5.47 13.91 20.62
N LEU A 152 5.26 12.95 21.52
CA LEU A 152 5.67 11.55 21.37
C LEU A 152 4.57 10.69 20.72
N GLY A 153 3.51 11.30 20.19
CA GLY A 153 2.33 10.60 19.70
C GLY A 153 1.43 10.07 20.82
N PHE A 154 0.26 9.53 20.47
CA PHE A 154 -0.68 8.91 21.41
C PHE A 154 -1.20 9.83 22.51
N GLY A 155 -1.19 11.14 22.25
CA GLY A 155 -1.51 12.16 23.24
C GLY A 155 -0.44 12.33 24.33
N VAL A 156 0.70 11.65 24.22
CA VAL A 156 1.80 11.71 25.18
C VAL A 156 2.75 12.84 24.78
N HIS A 157 2.98 13.75 25.72
CA HIS A 157 3.90 14.86 25.56
C HIS A 157 5.02 14.75 26.60
N LEU A 158 6.25 15.06 26.20
CA LEU A 158 7.42 15.06 27.06
C LEU A 158 7.95 16.48 27.21
N ALA A 159 7.98 16.99 28.44
CA ALA A 159 8.59 18.28 28.72
C ALA A 159 10.09 18.23 28.38
N ILE A 160 10.59 19.30 27.75
CA ILE A 160 12.01 19.40 27.38
C ILE A 160 12.93 19.30 28.61
N ALA A 161 12.48 19.79 29.77
CA ALA A 161 13.21 19.67 31.03
C ALA A 161 13.42 18.22 31.50
N ALA A 162 12.60 17.28 31.05
CA ALA A 162 12.73 15.85 31.39
C ALA A 162 13.84 15.14 30.60
N LEU A 163 14.44 15.80 29.60
CA LEU A 163 15.55 15.26 28.80
C LEU A 163 16.91 15.32 29.50
N GLY A 164 16.97 15.88 30.71
CA GLY A 164 18.22 16.11 31.44
C GLY A 164 19.03 17.26 30.84
N PRO A 165 20.37 17.27 31.04
CA PRO A 165 21.24 18.29 30.48
C PRO A 165 21.11 18.38 28.96
N LEU A 166 20.98 19.59 28.43
CA LEU A 166 20.91 19.83 26.99
C LEU A 166 22.24 20.36 26.47
N THR A 167 22.56 20.06 25.22
CA THR A 167 23.73 20.65 24.56
C THR A 167 23.51 22.16 24.34
N GLN A 168 24.60 22.92 24.17
CA GLN A 168 24.50 24.35 23.83
C GLN A 168 23.76 24.57 22.50
N ARG A 169 23.85 23.62 21.56
CA ARG A 169 23.11 23.66 20.29
C ARG A 169 21.60 23.52 20.52
N ALA A 170 21.17 22.57 21.35
CA ALA A 170 19.78 22.39 21.70
C ALA A 170 19.20 23.63 22.39
N HIS A 171 19.94 24.24 23.32
CA HIS A 171 19.55 25.51 23.94
C HIS A 171 19.32 26.62 22.89
N ARG A 172 20.29 26.85 22.00
CA ARG A 172 20.15 27.86 20.94
C ARG A 172 18.95 27.59 20.04
N LEU A 173 18.66 26.32 19.72
CA LEU A 173 17.49 25.96 18.92
C LEU A 173 16.19 26.36 19.64
N LEU A 174 16.06 26.03 20.92
CA LEU A 174 14.88 26.33 21.73
C LEU A 174 14.66 27.84 21.91
N ASP A 175 15.74 28.61 22.02
CA ASP A 175 15.65 30.07 22.20
C ASP A 175 15.30 30.81 20.90
N THR A 176 15.64 30.23 19.75
CA THR A 176 15.45 30.87 18.43
C THR A 176 14.19 30.39 17.69
N THR A 177 13.66 29.22 18.05
CA THR A 177 12.54 28.60 17.34
C THR A 177 11.21 29.01 17.96
N SER A 178 10.34 29.64 17.17
CA SER A 178 8.98 30.00 17.57
C SER A 178 7.89 29.11 16.96
N GLN A 179 8.23 28.34 15.92
CA GLN A 179 7.29 27.48 15.18
C GLN A 179 7.52 26.01 15.46
N SER A 180 6.45 25.21 15.43
CA SER A 180 6.58 23.77 15.56
C SER A 180 7.43 23.19 14.42
N MET A 181 8.33 22.27 14.77
CA MET A 181 9.21 21.63 13.81
C MET A 181 9.51 20.19 14.21
N ILE A 182 10.18 19.46 13.33
CA ILE A 182 10.60 18.09 13.58
C ILE A 182 12.05 18.10 14.06
N VAL A 183 12.32 17.37 15.14
CA VAL A 183 13.66 17.21 15.70
C VAL A 183 13.98 15.74 15.92
N GLU A 184 15.21 15.35 15.60
CA GLU A 184 15.79 14.10 16.03
C GLU A 184 16.53 14.34 17.36
N LEU A 185 16.29 13.44 18.29
CA LEU A 185 16.85 13.46 19.63
C LEU A 185 18.09 12.56 19.68
N ALA A 186 19.23 13.13 20.09
CA ALA A 186 20.50 12.42 20.12
C ALA A 186 21.15 12.56 21.50
N MET A 187 21.40 11.43 22.17
CA MET A 187 22.15 11.38 23.42
C MET A 187 23.64 11.55 23.12
N THR A 188 24.28 12.52 23.77
CA THR A 188 25.72 12.76 23.65
C THR A 188 26.35 12.84 25.04
N GLU A 189 27.68 12.77 25.12
CA GLU A 189 28.41 12.98 26.39
C GLU A 189 28.15 14.36 27.00
N GLN A 190 27.83 15.36 26.18
CA GLN A 190 27.54 16.74 26.61
C GLN A 190 26.05 16.96 26.95
N GLY A 191 25.25 15.90 26.94
CA GLY A 191 23.80 15.94 27.15
C GLY A 191 22.99 15.66 25.88
N THR A 192 21.68 15.91 25.97
CA THR A 192 20.71 15.67 24.91
C THR A 192 20.77 16.77 23.86
N ASP A 193 21.03 16.39 22.61
CA ASP A 193 20.98 17.27 21.45
C ASP A 193 19.63 17.15 20.74
N LEU A 194 19.17 18.26 20.16
CA LEU A 194 17.95 18.34 19.36
C LEU A 194 18.33 18.79 17.96
N ARG A 195 18.27 17.87 17.00
CA ARG A 195 18.73 18.09 15.63
C ARG A 195 17.53 18.34 14.73
N PRO A 196 17.37 19.56 14.17
CA PRO A 196 16.30 19.85 13.22
C PRO A 196 16.31 18.90 12.03
N VAL A 197 15.15 18.37 11.68
CA VAL A 197 14.95 17.56 10.47
C VAL A 197 14.19 18.39 9.45
N TRP A 198 14.90 18.85 8.42
CA TRP A 198 14.33 19.66 7.34
C TRP A 198 13.78 18.77 6.21
N GLY A 199 12.71 19.21 5.56
CA GLY A 199 12.10 18.47 4.45
C GLY A 199 11.30 17.21 4.88
N ALA A 200 11.13 17.00 6.19
CA ALA A 200 10.45 15.82 6.75
C ALA A 200 8.92 15.94 6.86
N ALA A 201 8.29 16.94 6.23
CA ALA A 201 6.83 17.13 6.26
C ALA A 201 6.04 15.90 5.74
N GLN A 202 6.69 14.98 5.04
CA GLN A 202 6.12 13.71 4.55
C GLN A 202 6.70 12.45 5.23
N GLN A 203 7.63 12.60 6.19
CA GLN A 203 8.19 11.45 6.91
C GLN A 203 7.25 10.97 8.02
N ARG A 204 7.22 9.66 8.24
CA ARG A 204 6.44 9.05 9.32
C ARG A 204 7.14 9.32 10.65
N LEU A 205 6.67 10.33 11.36
CA LEU A 205 7.27 10.82 12.61
C LEU A 205 7.24 9.79 13.74
N TYR A 206 6.13 9.07 13.83
CA TYR A 206 5.84 8.21 14.96
C TYR A 206 6.36 6.80 14.70
N THR A 207 7.67 6.66 14.90
CA THR A 207 8.39 5.41 14.70
C THR A 207 9.03 4.99 16.01
N TYR A 208 8.81 3.74 16.42
CA TYR A 208 9.15 3.28 17.76
C TYR A 208 9.72 1.87 17.77
N ARG A 209 10.55 1.58 18.77
CA ARG A 209 10.93 0.20 19.07
C ARG A 209 9.76 -0.50 19.77
N LEU A 210 9.58 -1.78 19.45
CA LEU A 210 8.56 -2.64 20.03
C LEU A 210 9.24 -3.81 20.76
N THR A 211 8.85 -4.03 22.02
CA THR A 211 9.27 -5.19 22.82
C THR A 211 8.06 -5.89 23.43
N ASP A 212 8.28 -7.12 23.92
CA ASP A 212 7.28 -7.94 24.61
C ASP A 212 5.90 -8.04 23.90
N PRO A 213 5.89 -8.29 22.57
CA PRO A 213 4.66 -8.36 21.81
C PRO A 213 3.87 -9.64 22.15
N GLN A 214 2.55 -9.52 22.21
CA GLN A 214 1.61 -10.63 22.40
C GLN A 214 0.45 -10.47 21.42
N ILE A 215 0.21 -11.52 20.63
CA ILE A 215 -0.89 -11.54 19.65
C ILE A 215 -2.23 -11.58 20.42
N LEU A 216 -3.20 -10.79 19.94
CA LEU A 216 -4.59 -10.83 20.40
C LEU A 216 -5.42 -11.58 19.35
N ALA A 217 -6.30 -10.89 18.62
CA ALA A 217 -7.10 -11.43 17.53
C ALA A 217 -7.06 -10.49 16.31
N ASP A 218 -7.38 -11.00 15.11
CA ASP A 218 -7.68 -10.19 13.91
C ASP A 218 -6.66 -9.09 13.56
N GLY A 219 -5.37 -9.42 13.54
CA GLY A 219 -4.31 -8.44 13.25
C GLY A 219 -3.95 -7.54 14.43
N GLN A 220 -4.61 -7.69 15.56
CA GLN A 220 -4.32 -6.96 16.78
C GLN A 220 -3.27 -7.67 17.62
N PHE A 221 -2.42 -6.87 18.24
CA PHE A 221 -1.44 -7.32 19.21
C PHE A 221 -1.26 -6.24 20.27
N VAL A 222 -0.71 -6.63 21.41
CA VAL A 222 -0.26 -5.71 22.44
C VAL A 222 1.25 -5.79 22.54
N GLY A 223 1.93 -4.68 22.78
CA GLY A 223 3.37 -4.70 23.04
C GLY A 223 3.82 -3.46 23.79
N ARG A 224 5.03 -3.52 24.33
CA ARG A 224 5.68 -2.38 24.98
C ARG A 224 6.35 -1.54 23.89
N VAL A 225 5.88 -0.30 23.74
CA VAL A 225 6.36 0.67 22.76
C VAL A 225 7.26 1.67 23.46
N GLU A 226 8.50 1.79 23.01
CA GLU A 226 9.44 2.81 23.48
C GLU A 226 9.13 4.14 22.78
N LEU A 227 8.29 4.96 23.42
CA LEU A 227 7.81 6.23 22.87
C LEU A 227 8.88 7.32 22.90
N GLY A 228 9.68 7.36 23.97
CA GLY A 228 10.65 8.41 24.22
C GLY A 228 11.66 8.02 25.30
N PRO A 229 12.66 8.89 25.57
CA PRO A 229 13.66 8.61 26.60
C PRO A 229 12.97 8.35 27.94
N HIS A 230 13.19 7.16 28.50
CA HIS A 230 12.53 6.70 29.73
C HIS A 230 11.00 6.62 29.69
N VAL A 231 10.38 6.77 28.51
CA VAL A 231 8.94 6.67 28.32
C VAL A 231 8.63 5.46 27.45
N ALA A 232 8.06 4.43 28.07
CA ALA A 232 7.57 3.27 27.36
C ALA A 232 6.19 2.85 27.91
N GLN A 233 5.29 2.51 27.00
CA GLN A 233 3.91 2.18 27.33
C GLN A 233 3.50 0.88 26.67
N ARG A 234 2.69 0.08 27.38
CA ARG A 234 2.07 -1.11 26.80
C ARG A 234 0.84 -0.67 26.02
N MET A 235 0.82 -0.93 24.71
CA MET A 235 -0.18 -0.40 23.78
C MET A 235 -0.82 -1.52 22.97
N ARG A 236 -2.12 -1.40 22.71
CA ARG A 236 -2.82 -2.23 21.72
C ARG A 236 -2.64 -1.60 20.34
N LEU A 237 -2.17 -2.39 19.40
CA LEU A 237 -1.82 -1.99 18.04
C LEU A 237 -2.54 -2.90 17.04
N THR A 238 -2.77 -2.43 15.83
CA THR A 238 -3.41 -3.20 14.76
C THR A 238 -2.54 -3.14 13.51
N LEU A 239 -2.20 -4.28 12.93
CA LEU A 239 -1.40 -4.33 11.70
C LEU A 239 -2.20 -3.71 10.54
N THR A 240 -1.60 -2.73 9.86
CA THR A 240 -2.16 -2.13 8.65
C THR A 240 -2.33 -3.18 7.55
N GLY A 241 -3.52 -3.25 6.97
CA GLY A 241 -3.80 -4.09 5.80
C GLY A 241 -3.86 -5.60 6.07
N VAL A 242 -3.85 -6.05 7.33
CA VAL A 242 -3.97 -7.46 7.71
C VAL A 242 -5.30 -7.68 8.44
N PRO A 243 -6.43 -7.84 7.73
CA PRO A 243 -7.76 -7.88 8.35
C PRO A 243 -8.06 -9.19 9.08
N GLU A 244 -7.49 -10.33 8.64
CA GLU A 244 -7.77 -11.64 9.22
C GLU A 244 -6.50 -12.46 9.39
N LEU A 245 -6.34 -13.04 10.57
CA LEU A 245 -5.15 -13.74 11.02
C LEU A 245 -5.47 -15.22 11.28
N ASP A 246 -5.61 -15.95 10.16
CA ASP A 246 -5.78 -17.39 10.10
C ASP A 246 -4.67 -18.14 10.86
N ALA A 247 -4.89 -19.43 11.16
CA ALA A 247 -3.94 -20.22 11.95
C ALA A 247 -2.50 -20.24 11.37
N PRO A 248 -2.29 -20.39 10.04
CA PRO A 248 -0.96 -20.29 9.45
C PRO A 248 -0.29 -18.92 9.65
N LYS A 249 -0.99 -17.82 9.35
CA LYS A 249 -0.46 -16.46 9.54
C LYS A 249 -0.18 -16.18 11.01
N ARG A 250 -1.01 -16.70 11.93
CA ARG A 250 -0.82 -16.55 13.37
C ARG A 250 0.44 -17.24 13.85
N LYS A 251 0.68 -18.47 13.41
CA LYS A 251 1.91 -19.21 13.73
C LYS A 251 3.14 -18.51 13.15
N ARG A 252 3.04 -17.99 11.91
CA ARG A 252 4.12 -17.23 11.27
C ARG A 252 4.44 -15.94 12.01
N LEU A 253 3.42 -15.17 12.38
CA LEU A 253 3.57 -13.94 13.15
C LEU A 253 4.18 -14.23 14.53
N ALA A 254 3.68 -15.25 15.24
CA ALA A 254 4.21 -15.63 16.56
C ALA A 254 5.73 -15.89 16.50
N ARG A 255 6.18 -16.68 15.51
CA ARG A 255 7.60 -16.95 15.29
C ARG A 255 8.41 -15.67 15.02
N ILE A 256 7.88 -14.76 14.20
CA ILE A 256 8.55 -13.48 13.90
C ILE A 256 8.68 -12.63 15.16
N LEU A 257 7.61 -12.54 15.94
CA LEU A 257 7.56 -11.75 17.17
C LEU A 257 8.52 -12.26 18.25
N GLU A 258 8.79 -13.57 18.27
CA GLU A 258 9.74 -14.20 19.20
C GLU A 258 11.20 -14.08 18.76
N GLN A 259 11.47 -14.12 17.45
CA GLN A 259 12.82 -14.31 16.92
C GLN A 259 13.47 -13.04 16.37
N MET A 260 12.70 -11.97 16.15
CA MET A 260 13.20 -10.76 15.52
C MET A 260 13.22 -9.58 16.48
N GLN A 261 14.15 -8.66 16.24
CA GLN A 261 14.05 -7.31 16.78
C GLN A 261 12.98 -6.55 16.00
N LEU A 262 12.13 -5.79 16.71
CA LEU A 262 10.93 -5.19 16.14
C LEU A 262 10.91 -3.67 16.25
N ALA A 263 10.40 -3.03 15.20
CA ALA A 263 10.05 -1.62 15.19
C ALA A 263 8.70 -1.44 14.51
N ILE A 264 7.98 -0.39 14.91
CA ILE A 264 6.71 -0.02 14.31
C ILE A 264 6.79 1.39 13.75
N CYS A 265 6.11 1.61 12.62
CA CYS A 265 5.80 2.95 12.13
C CYS A 265 4.29 3.18 12.25
N VAL A 266 3.90 4.37 12.70
CA VAL A 266 2.50 4.74 12.95
C VAL A 266 2.16 5.98 12.12
N ASP A 267 1.09 5.92 11.32
CA ASP A 267 0.65 7.06 10.51
C ASP A 267 -0.10 8.07 11.39
N GLU A 268 -1.05 7.56 12.19
CA GLU A 268 -1.88 8.34 13.10
C GLU A 268 -1.83 7.71 14.50
N PRO A 269 -1.07 8.29 15.45
CA PRO A 269 -0.87 7.70 16.76
C PRO A 269 -2.06 7.98 17.68
N GLY A 270 -3.24 7.47 17.34
CA GLY A 270 -4.48 7.58 18.12
C GLY A 270 -4.97 6.22 18.63
N PRO A 271 -6.16 6.16 19.26
CA PRO A 271 -6.82 4.89 19.57
C PRO A 271 -7.06 4.10 18.27
N ALA A 272 -6.95 2.76 18.34
CA ALA A 272 -6.97 1.88 17.16
C ALA A 272 -5.85 2.19 16.14
N ALA A 273 -4.66 2.57 16.63
CA ALA A 273 -3.50 2.86 15.80
C ALA A 273 -3.16 1.71 14.86
N GLN A 274 -3.25 2.00 13.57
CA GLN A 274 -2.74 1.14 12.52
C GLN A 274 -1.23 1.30 12.40
N VAL A 275 -0.53 0.17 12.37
CA VAL A 275 0.93 0.14 12.38
C VAL A 275 1.48 -0.75 11.28
N ASP A 276 2.59 -0.28 10.71
CA ASP A 276 3.47 -1.10 9.90
C ASP A 276 4.55 -1.67 10.80
N LEU A 277 4.61 -3.00 10.86
CA LEU A 277 5.57 -3.75 11.67
C LEU A 277 6.78 -4.13 10.82
N PHE A 278 7.96 -3.84 11.36
CA PHE A 278 9.25 -4.19 10.76
C PHE A 278 10.01 -5.11 11.68
N GLY A 279 10.65 -6.13 11.10
CA GLY A 279 11.43 -7.13 11.84
C GLY A 279 12.82 -7.32 11.26
N HIS A 280 13.82 -7.45 12.14
CA HIS A 280 15.19 -7.77 11.76
C HIS A 280 15.68 -9.03 12.51
N SER A 281 16.25 -9.99 11.79
CA SER A 281 16.64 -11.29 12.35
C SER A 281 17.92 -11.26 13.19
N HIS A 282 18.79 -10.27 12.97
CA HIS A 282 19.99 -10.08 13.78
C HIS A 282 19.62 -9.60 15.19
N GLY A 283 19.95 -10.39 16.22
CA GLY A 283 19.55 -10.14 17.61
C GLY A 283 20.10 -8.84 18.22
N ALA A 284 21.21 -8.30 17.68
CA ALA A 284 21.78 -7.03 18.10
C ALA A 284 21.42 -5.84 17.17
N ALA A 285 20.43 -6.01 16.27
CA ALA A 285 20.00 -4.93 15.41
C ALA A 285 19.45 -3.76 16.24
N THR A 286 20.02 -2.58 16.04
CA THR A 286 19.48 -1.33 16.56
C THR A 286 18.14 -1.04 15.90
N GLY A 287 17.26 -0.31 16.58
CA GLY A 287 15.98 0.04 15.99
C GLY A 287 16.11 0.83 14.68
N GLN A 288 17.20 1.58 14.51
CA GLN A 288 17.47 2.33 13.28
C GLN A 288 17.89 1.40 12.12
N GLN A 289 18.60 0.30 12.41
CA GLN A 289 18.85 -0.76 11.42
C GLN A 289 17.55 -1.44 11.00
N ILE A 290 16.70 -1.85 11.96
CA ILE A 290 15.38 -2.45 11.64
C ILE A 290 14.60 -1.59 10.65
N LEU A 291 14.63 -0.27 10.81
CA LEU A 291 13.93 0.67 9.95
C LEU A 291 14.64 0.94 8.63
N ALA A 292 15.95 0.72 8.53
CA ALA A 292 16.69 0.88 7.27
C ALA A 292 16.51 -0.34 6.34
N ASP A 293 16.71 -1.56 6.86
CA ASP A 293 16.79 -2.79 6.07
C ASP A 293 15.91 -3.94 6.57
N GLY A 294 15.25 -3.80 7.72
CA GLY A 294 14.37 -4.83 8.27
C GLY A 294 13.20 -5.19 7.37
N GLN A 295 12.71 -6.40 7.49
CA GLN A 295 11.60 -6.93 6.69
C GLN A 295 10.28 -6.29 7.09
N HIS A 296 9.44 -5.96 6.11
CA HIS A 296 8.09 -5.46 6.36
C HIS A 296 7.13 -6.64 6.61
N ILE A 297 6.76 -6.84 7.88
CA ILE A 297 6.03 -8.02 8.34
C ILE A 297 4.60 -8.03 7.81
N ASN A 298 3.95 -6.87 7.70
CA ASN A 298 2.57 -6.78 7.19
C ASN A 298 2.46 -7.37 5.78
N SER A 299 3.39 -7.02 4.88
CA SER A 299 3.45 -7.61 3.53
C SER A 299 3.75 -9.10 3.56
N LEU A 300 4.67 -9.56 4.41
CA LEU A 300 5.00 -10.99 4.53
C LEU A 300 3.82 -11.85 4.98
N LEU A 301 2.90 -11.29 5.77
CA LEU A 301 1.68 -11.98 6.21
C LEU A 301 0.58 -11.98 5.15
N GLN A 302 0.63 -11.06 4.19
CA GLN A 302 -0.31 -10.99 3.06
C GLN A 302 0.12 -11.90 1.91
N SER A 303 1.43 -12.15 1.73
CA SER A 303 1.93 -13.12 0.75
C SER A 303 1.57 -14.55 1.15
N PRO A 304 1.21 -15.43 0.19
CA PRO A 304 1.02 -16.85 0.48
C PRO A 304 2.31 -17.45 1.08
N PRO A 305 2.21 -18.48 1.95
CA PRO A 305 3.39 -19.15 2.46
C PRO A 305 4.19 -19.71 1.28
N SER A 306 5.43 -19.25 1.13
CA SER A 306 6.39 -19.86 0.20
C SER A 306 6.54 -21.33 0.59
N ALA A 307 6.22 -22.20 -0.37
CA ALA A 307 6.28 -23.66 -0.26
C ALA A 307 7.69 -24.16 0.07
#